data_AF-A0A849J063-F1
#
_entry.id   AF-A0A849J063-F1
#
_cell.length_a   1.000
_cell.length_b   1.000
_cell.length_c   1.000
_cell.angle_alpha   90.00
_cell.angle_beta   90.00
_cell.angle_gamma   90.00
#
_symmetry.space_group_name_H-M   'P 1'
#
loop_
_entity.id
_entity.type
_entity.pdbx_description
1 polymer ?
#
loop_
_entity_poly.entity_id
_entity_poly.type
_entity_poly.pdbx_seq_one_letter_code
_entity_poly.pdbx_strand_id
1 'polypeptide(L)'
;MTILVIDIGSSSIRASEVSLDLLTPRPIAQISTKPSSPAPGIVEIDTAGLKKAILEVAEAGIAYAGNRLDAIAIASQRASAI
;
A
#
# COMPACT_ATOMS: atom_id res chain seq x y z
N MET A 1 -7.48 -0.57 -19.31
CA MET A 1 -8.00 -0.81 -17.95
C MET A 1 -6.87 -0.57 -16.97
N THR A 2 -7.02 0.39 -16.06
CA THR A 2 -6.02 0.83 -15.09
C THR A 2 -6.48 0.47 -13.69
N ILE A 3 -5.66 -0.30 -12.98
CA ILE A 3 -5.88 -0.71 -11.59
C ILE A 3 -4.80 -0.06 -10.72
N LEU A 4 -5.23 0.63 -9.66
CA LEU A 4 -4.34 1.04 -8.59
C LEU A 4 -4.19 -0.12 -7.60
N VAL A 5 -2.98 -0.66 -7.47
CA VAL A 5 -2.67 -1.69 -6.48
C VAL A 5 -2.07 -1.02 -5.24
N ILE A 6 -2.68 -1.25 -4.08
CA ILE A 6 -2.15 -0.89 -2.77
C ILE A 6 -1.59 -2.14 -2.11
N ASP A 7 -0.28 -2.18 -1.90
CA ASP A 7 0.44 -3.28 -1.27
C ASP A 7 0.83 -2.92 0.16
N ILE A 8 0.14 -3.55 1.11
CA ILE A 8 0.25 -3.35 2.56
C ILE A 8 1.30 -4.31 3.11
N GLY A 9 2.57 -3.89 3.04
CA GLY A 9 3.70 -4.65 3.56
C GLY A 9 3.94 -4.44 5.05
N SER A 10 4.89 -5.21 5.60
CA SER A 10 5.26 -5.13 7.02
C SER A 10 6.06 -3.88 7.39
N SER A 11 6.77 -3.28 6.43
CA SER A 11 7.68 -2.14 6.66
C SER A 11 7.39 -0.92 5.78
N SER A 12 6.53 -1.09 4.79
CA SER A 12 6.06 -0.02 3.93
C SER A 12 4.72 -0.37 3.27
N ILE A 13 3.98 0.68 2.92
CA ILE A 13 2.80 0.63 2.05
C ILE A 13 3.19 1.23 0.71
N ARG A 14 2.82 0.56 -0.37
CA ARG A 14 3.15 0.97 -1.75
C ARG A 14 1.90 1.11 -2.58
N ALA A 15 1.92 2.07 -3.51
CA ALA A 15 0.94 2.21 -4.58
C ALA A 15 1.61 1.97 -5.93
N SER A 16 0.97 1.21 -6.82
CA SER A 16 1.43 0.99 -8.18
C SER A 16 0.29 0.95 -9.18
N GLU A 17 0.51 1.48 -10.37
CA GLU A 17 -0.39 1.32 -11.52
C GLU A 17 -0.13 -0.03 -12.18
N VAL A 18 -1.19 -0.80 -12.38
CA VAL A 18 -1.21 -2.00 -13.21
C VAL A 18 -2.21 -1.78 -14.33
N SER A 19 -1.77 -1.93 -15.57
CA SER A 19 -2.62 -1.80 -16.76
C SER A 19 -2.24 -2.86 -17.78
N LEU A 20 -3.17 -3.20 -18.67
CA LEU A 20 -2.92 -4.04 -19.83
C LEU A 20 -1.89 -3.42 -20.80
N ASP A 21 -1.70 -2.11 -20.74
CA ASP A 21 -0.76 -1.37 -21.57
C ASP A 21 0.67 -1.34 -20.98
N LEU A 22 0.86 -1.92 -19.79
CA LEU A 22 2.14 -1.94 -19.08
C LEU A 22 2.69 -3.36 -19.01
N LEU A 23 3.95 -3.54 -19.41
CA LEU A 23 4.66 -4.81 -19.24
C LEU A 23 4.98 -5.12 -17.77
N THR A 24 5.10 -4.08 -16.94
CA THR A 24 5.42 -4.20 -15.51
C THR A 24 4.63 -3.16 -14.71
N PRO A 25 4.28 -3.44 -13.44
CA PRO A 25 3.68 -2.45 -12.56
C PRO A 25 4.53 -1.18 -12.50
N ARG A 26 3.89 -0.01 -12.53
CA ARG A 26 4.57 1.29 -12.41
C ARG A 26 4.41 1.80 -10.97
N PRO A 27 5.50 1.97 -10.20
CA PRO A 27 5.44 2.52 -8.85
C PRO A 27 4.95 3.98 -8.86
N ILE A 28 4.10 4.34 -7.89
CA ILE A 28 3.55 5.70 -7.74
C ILE A 28 4.02 6.32 -6.43
N ALA A 29 3.79 5.64 -5.31
CA ALA A 29 4.08 6.16 -3.98
C ALA A 29 4.51 5.03 -3.04
N GLN A 30 5.28 5.40 -2.02
CA GLN A 30 5.71 4.51 -0.95
C GLN A 30 5.80 5.28 0.36
N ILE A 31 5.22 4.73 1.43
CA ILE A 31 5.35 5.26 2.79
C ILE A 31 5.90 4.17 3.68
N SER A 32 6.89 4.52 4.51
CA SER A 32 7.43 3.58 5.51
C SER A 32 6.49 3.46 6.70
N THR A 33 6.23 2.23 7.11
CA THR A 33 5.40 1.86 8.26
C THR A 33 6.16 0.84 9.10
N LYS A 34 7.26 1.28 9.73
CA LYS A 34 8.10 0.38 10.53
C LYS A 34 7.31 -0.15 11.74
N PRO A 35 7.35 -1.47 12.00
CA PRO A 35 6.75 -2.02 13.21
C PRO A 35 7.56 -1.66 14.45
N SER A 36 6.96 -1.82 15.62
CA SER A 36 7.68 -1.78 16.91
C SER A 36 8.08 -3.19 17.35
N SER A 37 9.18 -3.27 18.10
CA SER A 37 9.65 -4.51 18.73
C SER A 37 9.92 -4.26 20.22
N PRO A 38 8.89 -4.28 21.07
CA PRO A 38 9.01 -3.91 22.49
C PRO A 38 9.81 -4.92 23.32
N ALA A 39 9.92 -6.17 22.84
CA ALA A 39 10.71 -7.24 23.48
C ALA A 39 11.23 -8.22 22.41
N PRO A 40 12.24 -9.06 22.73
CA PRO A 40 12.74 -10.08 21.82
C PRO A 40 11.63 -11.02 21.32
N GLY A 41 11.49 -11.14 20.00
CA GLY A 41 10.48 -11.99 19.37
C GLY A 41 9.08 -11.35 19.25
N ILE A 42 8.88 -10.14 19.76
CA ILE A 42 7.61 -9.40 19.62
C ILE A 42 7.72 -8.39 18.49
N VAL A 43 6.71 -8.38 17.61
CA VAL A 43 6.55 -7.43 16.50
C VAL A 43 5.11 -6.95 16.48
N GLU A 44 4.91 -5.63 16.58
CA GLU A 44 3.59 -5.01 16.67
C GLU A 44 3.38 -3.97 15.57
N ILE A 45 2.11 -3.73 15.25
CA ILE A 45 1.67 -2.82 14.19
C ILE A 45 0.93 -1.64 14.83
N ASP A 46 1.37 -0.42 14.55
CA ASP A 46 0.59 0.79 14.81
C ASP A 46 -0.55 0.88 13.76
N THR A 47 -1.76 0.49 14.16
CA THR A 47 -2.92 0.45 13.26
C THR A 47 -3.40 1.84 12.83
N ALA A 48 -3.19 2.87 13.67
CA ALA A 48 -3.52 4.25 13.33
C ALA A 48 -2.53 4.81 12.30
N GLY A 49 -1.24 4.58 12.51
CA GLY A 49 -0.17 4.91 11.55
C GLY A 49 -0.35 4.16 10.23
N LEU A 50 -0.72 2.88 10.28
CA LEU A 50 -1.00 2.06 9.11
C LEU A 50 -2.17 2.62 8.28
N LYS A 51 -3.30 2.93 8.94
CA LYS A 51 -4.46 3.54 8.28
C LYS A 51 -4.10 4.85 7.59
N LYS A 52 -3.35 5.71 8.28
CA LYS A 52 -2.90 6.99 7.72
C LYS A 52 -2.05 6.77 6.47
N ALA A 53 -1.06 5.88 6.55
CA ALA A 53 -0.19 5.58 5.41
C ALA A 53 -0.95 5.02 4.21
N ILE A 54 -1.91 4.10 4.43
CA ILE A 54 -2.76 3.55 3.36
C ILE A 54 -3.53 4.66 2.64
N LEU A 55 -4.17 5.56 3.39
CA LEU A 55 -4.92 6.67 2.80
C LEU A 55 -4.00 7.60 1.99
N GLU A 56 -2.83 7.92 2.52
CA GLU A 56 -1.89 8.83 1.85
C GLU A 56 -1.35 8.25 0.53
N VAL A 57 -0.97 6.96 0.47
CA VAL A 57 -0.58 6.34 -0.82
C VAL A 57 -1.77 6.14 -1.76
N ALA A 58 -2.97 5.88 -1.24
CA ALA A 58 -4.17 5.72 -2.07
C ALA A 58 -4.58 7.05 -2.71
N GLU A 59 -4.58 8.13 -1.94
CA GLU A 59 -4.85 9.50 -2.43
C GLU A 59 -3.83 9.91 -3.50
N ALA A 60 -2.54 9.65 -3.28
CA ALA A 60 -1.49 9.90 -4.27
C ALA A 60 -1.72 9.07 -5.56
N GLY A 61 -2.10 7.81 -5.42
CA GLY A 61 -2.43 6.92 -6.53
C GLY A 61 -3.66 7.35 -7.34
N ILE A 62 -4.73 7.76 -6.65
CA ILE A 62 -5.96 8.28 -7.27
C ILE A 62 -5.66 9.58 -8.01
N ALA A 63 -4.92 10.50 -7.40
CA ALA A 63 -4.53 11.76 -8.02
C ALA A 63 -3.67 11.52 -9.28
N TYR A 64 -2.76 10.54 -9.25
CA TYR A 64 -1.94 10.16 -10.39
C TYR A 64 -2.75 9.52 -11.53
N ALA A 65 -3.66 8.61 -11.22
CA ALA A 65 -4.45 7.90 -12.23
C ALA A 65 -5.52 8.80 -12.86
N GLY A 66 -6.12 9.68 -12.07
CA GLY A 66 -7.20 10.58 -12.49
C GLY A 66 -8.42 9.80 -13.00
N ASN A 67 -9.03 10.28 -14.09
CA ASN A 67 -10.20 9.65 -14.72
C ASN A 67 -9.93 8.30 -15.40
N ARG A 68 -8.68 7.84 -15.43
CA ARG A 68 -8.30 6.54 -16.01
C ARG A 68 -8.46 5.38 -15.03
N LEU A 69 -8.70 5.67 -13.74
CA LEU A 69 -8.77 4.66 -12.69
C LEU A 69 -10.07 3.86 -12.80
N ASP A 70 -9.95 2.56 -13.07
CA ASP A 70 -11.09 1.65 -13.16
C ASP A 70 -11.36 0.93 -11.84
N ALA A 71 -10.31 0.60 -11.08
CA ALA A 71 -10.42 -0.17 -9.83
C ALA A 71 -9.25 0.06 -8.88
N ILE A 72 -9.47 -0.25 -7.60
CA ILE A 72 -8.42 -0.35 -6.57
C ILE A 72 -8.34 -1.80 -6.11
N ALA A 73 -7.14 -2.38 -6.14
CA ALA A 73 -6.85 -3.71 -5.63
C ALA A 73 -5.96 -3.62 -4.39
N ILE A 74 -6.19 -4.50 -3.42
CA ILE A 74 -5.45 -4.51 -2.15
C ILE A 74 -4.71 -5.84 -2.03
N ALA A 75 -3.40 -5.77 -1.85
CA ALA A 75 -2.56 -6.86 -1.39
C ALA A 75 -2.12 -6.56 0.06
N SER A 76 -2.13 -7.56 0.93
CA SER A 76 -1.75 -7.38 2.34
C SER A 76 -0.84 -8.48 2.82
N GLN A 77 0.08 -8.12 3.73
CA GLN A 77 0.80 -9.08 4.55
C GLN A 77 -0.18 -10.02 5.28
N ARG A 78 0.29 -11.24 5.55
CA ARG A 78 -0.49 -12.30 6.21
C ARG A 78 -0.05 -12.46 7.66
N ALA A 79 -0.83 -13.23 8.41
CA ALA A 79 -0.54 -13.62 9.80
C ALA A 79 -0.45 -12.45 10.80
N SER A 80 -0.97 -11.27 10.43
CA SER A 80 -1.30 -10.22 11.38
C SER A 80 -2.59 -10.56 12.13
N ALA A 81 -2.69 -10.13 13.38
CA ALA A 81 -3.91 -10.08 14.16
C ALA A 81 -4.14 -8.62 14.57
N ILE A 82 -5.29 -8.07 14.18
CA ILE A 82 -5.69 -6.67 14.42
C ILE A 82 -6.92 -6.67 15.31
#